data_AF-A0A926TZ49-F1
#
_entry.id   AF-A0A926TZ49-F1
#
_cell.length_a   1.000
_cell.length_b   1.000
_cell.length_c   1.000
_cell.angle_alpha   90.00
_cell.angle_beta   90.00
_cell.angle_gamma   90.00
#
_symmetry.space_group_name_H-M   'P 1'
#
loop_
_entity.id
_entity.type
_entity.pdbx_description
1 polymer ?
#
loop_
_entity_poly.entity_id
_entity_poly.type
_entity_poly.pdbx_seq_one_letter_code
_entity_poly.pdbx_strand_id
1 'polypeptide(L)'
;MAQDDLTGDALIKEVCRRIRVARSYWDAHNNAACRGERDRALALYNTLTKEQKAKIPEVLRVWLRYRSEKYFGAHRTPPQPKQQAKRRSKSS
;
A
#
# COMPACT_ATOMS: atom_id res chain seq x y z
N MET A 1 -6.72 8.71 -19.01
CA MET A 1 -6.94 9.22 -17.64
C MET A 1 -5.75 10.09 -17.32
N ALA A 2 -5.95 11.38 -17.06
CA ALA A 2 -4.88 12.34 -16.84
C ALA A 2 -4.02 11.89 -15.66
N GLN A 3 -2.79 11.46 -15.97
CA GLN A 3 -1.71 11.47 -15.00
C GLN A 3 -1.28 12.93 -14.95
N ASP A 4 -2.02 13.77 -14.23
CA ASP A 4 -1.55 15.11 -13.92
C ASP A 4 -0.17 14.92 -13.27
N ASP A 5 0.85 15.51 -13.89
CA ASP A 5 2.24 15.49 -13.42
C ASP A 5 2.28 16.06 -12.00
N LEU A 6 2.09 15.19 -11.01
CA LEU A 6 2.11 15.50 -9.59
C LEU A 6 3.54 15.91 -9.27
N THR A 7 3.81 17.21 -9.34
CA THR A 7 5.12 17.78 -9.11
C THR A 7 5.15 18.53 -7.77
N GLY A 8 6.31 18.49 -7.11
CA GLY A 8 6.56 19.28 -5.90
C GLY A 8 5.55 19.05 -4.78
N ASP A 9 4.81 20.10 -4.43
CA ASP A 9 3.85 20.13 -3.32
C ASP A 9 2.62 19.25 -3.56
N ALA A 10 2.19 19.12 -4.83
CA ALA A 10 1.05 18.27 -5.19
C ALA A 10 1.36 16.79 -4.91
N LEU A 11 2.59 16.36 -5.19
CA LEU A 11 3.07 15.01 -4.89
C LEU A 11 3.08 14.74 -3.38
N ILE A 12 3.55 15.70 -2.58
CA ILE A 12 3.55 15.59 -1.11
C ILE A 12 2.12 15.47 -0.57
N LYS A 13 1.20 16.29 -1.07
CA LYS A 13 -0.22 16.24 -0.70
C LYS A 13 -0.85 14.91 -1.06
N GLU A 14 -0.56 14.38 -2.25
CA GLU A 14 -1.09 13.08 -2.66
C GLU A 14 -0.51 11.93 -1.83
N VAL A 15 0.79 11.95 -1.52
CA VAL A 15 1.40 10.97 -0.59
C VAL A 15 0.70 11.03 0.77
N CYS A 16 0.50 12.23 1.32
CA CYS A 16 -0.20 12.39 2.60
C CYS A 16 -1.64 11.87 2.54
N ARG A 17 -2.36 12.14 1.44
CA ARG A 17 -3.73 11.66 1.21
C ARG A 17 -3.77 10.13 1.18
N ARG A 18 -2.89 9.50 0.40
CA ARG A 18 -2.78 8.04 0.29
C ARG A 18 -2.50 7.37 1.62
N ILE A 19 -1.61 7.93 2.44
CA ILE A 19 -1.32 7.39 3.78
C ILE A 19 -2.56 7.47 4.68
N ARG A 20 -3.32 8.58 4.64
CA ARG A 20 -4.57 8.70 5.40
C ARG A 20 -5.62 7.69 4.94
N VAL A 21 -5.79 7.51 3.64
CA VAL A 21 -6.72 6.52 3.08
C VAL A 21 -6.32 5.10 3.51
N ALA A 22 -5.02 4.77 3.44
CA ALA A 22 -4.52 3.50 3.93
C ALA A 22 -4.79 3.31 5.44
N ARG A 23 -4.67 4.36 6.26
CA ARG A 23 -5.06 4.35 7.68
C ARG A 23 -6.56 4.13 7.88
N SER A 24 -7.42 4.77 7.08
CA SER A 24 -8.87 4.54 7.14
C SER A 24 -9.23 3.09 6.80
N TYR A 25 -8.59 2.49 5.79
CA TYR A 25 -8.78 1.07 5.49
C TYR A 25 -8.24 0.14 6.57
N TRP A 26 -7.16 0.54 7.25
CA TRP A 26 -6.63 -0.18 8.40
C TRP A 26 -7.64 -0.18 9.55
N ASP A 27 -8.21 0.99 9.87
CA ASP A 27 -9.24 1.16 10.90
C ASP A 27 -10.51 0.35 10.57
N ALA A 28 -10.91 0.35 9.31
CA ALA A 28 -12.01 -0.46 8.78
C ALA A 28 -11.69 -1.97 8.65
N HIS A 29 -10.51 -2.42 9.12
CA HIS A 29 -10.04 -3.81 9.02
C HIS A 29 -9.96 -4.38 7.58
N ASN A 30 -10.00 -3.51 6.57
CA ASN A 30 -9.87 -3.88 5.16
C ASN A 30 -8.40 -3.97 4.76
N ASN A 31 -7.77 -5.06 5.16
CA ASN A 31 -6.32 -5.30 4.96
C ASN A 31 -5.91 -5.38 3.49
N ALA A 32 -6.80 -5.83 2.60
CA ALA A 32 -6.52 -5.94 1.18
C ALA A 32 -6.40 -4.54 0.54
N ALA A 33 -7.39 -3.66 0.76
CA ALA A 33 -7.36 -2.28 0.28
C ALA A 33 -6.24 -1.46 0.94
N CYS A 34 -6.04 -1.66 2.25
CA CYS A 34 -4.94 -1.03 3.00
C CYS A 34 -3.57 -1.35 2.36
N ARG A 35 -3.34 -2.60 1.95
CA ARG A 35 -2.08 -3.00 1.29
C ARG A 35 -1.87 -2.27 -0.02
N GLY A 36 -2.90 -2.20 -0.87
CA GLY A 36 -2.82 -1.54 -2.17
C GLY A 36 -2.54 -0.04 -2.06
N GLU A 37 -3.25 0.67 -1.19
CA GLU A 37 -3.02 2.10 -0.99
C GLU A 37 -1.68 2.39 -0.32
N ARG A 38 -1.23 1.53 0.61
CA ARG A 38 0.10 1.64 1.22
C ARG A 38 1.21 1.48 0.18
N ASP A 39 1.10 0.48 -0.70
CA ASP A 39 2.10 0.22 -1.72
C ASP A 39 2.25 1.41 -2.68
N ARG A 40 1.12 1.97 -3.12
CA ARG A 40 1.07 3.22 -3.90
C ARG A 40 1.67 4.40 -3.15
N ALA A 41 1.33 4.56 -1.87
CA ALA A 41 1.92 5.62 -1.03
C ALA A 41 3.43 5.47 -0.90
N LEU A 42 3.94 4.24 -0.76
CA LEU A 42 5.37 3.96 -0.64
C LEU A 42 6.10 4.19 -1.97
N ALA A 43 5.51 3.80 -3.10
CA ALA A 43 6.05 4.09 -4.42
C ALA A 43 6.22 5.60 -4.63
N LEU A 44 5.18 6.39 -4.34
CA LEU A 44 5.25 7.87 -4.42
C LEU A 44 6.20 8.46 -3.38
N TYR A 45 6.26 7.91 -2.17
CA TYR A 45 7.21 8.37 -1.15
C TYR A 45 8.67 8.15 -1.59
N ASN A 46 8.96 7.07 -2.30
CA ASN A 46 10.32 6.77 -2.76
C ASN A 46 10.80 7.74 -3.85
N THR A 47 9.89 8.35 -4.62
CA THR A 47 10.25 9.38 -5.61
C THR A 47 10.51 10.75 -5.00
N LEU A 48 10.09 10.98 -3.74
CA LEU A 48 10.31 12.26 -3.05
C LEU A 48 11.78 12.47 -2.62
N THR A 49 12.25 13.70 -2.74
CA THR A 49 13.53 14.14 -2.19
C THR A 49 13.49 14.23 -0.66
N LYS A 50 14.66 14.33 -0.01
CA LYS A 50 14.75 14.45 1.46
C LYS A 50 13.98 15.67 1.98
N GLU A 51 14.05 16.80 1.28
CA GLU A 51 13.36 18.04 1.65
C GLU A 51 11.84 17.88 1.53
N GLN A 52 11.36 17.21 0.49
CA GLN A 52 9.94 16.93 0.33
C GLN A 52 9.42 15.95 1.39
N LYS A 53 10.22 14.94 1.74
CA LYS A 53 9.91 13.99 2.83
C LYS A 53 9.82 14.70 4.18
N ALA A 54 10.62 15.73 4.42
CA ALA A 54 10.58 16.52 5.65
C ALA A 54 9.24 17.27 5.81
N LYS A 55 8.60 17.68 4.71
CA LYS A 55 7.28 18.32 4.70
C LYS A 55 6.14 17.36 5.08
N ILE A 56 6.35 16.05 5.01
CA ILE A 56 5.36 15.07 5.43
C ILE A 56 5.31 15.01 6.97
N PRO A 57 4.11 15.08 7.58
CA PRO A 57 3.94 14.93 9.02
C PRO A 57 4.62 13.65 9.54
N GLU A 58 5.41 13.77 10.61
CA GLU A 58 6.19 12.67 11.17
C GLU A 58 5.32 11.45 11.50
N VAL A 59 4.13 11.67 12.05
CA VAL A 59 3.15 10.61 12.36
C VAL A 59 2.83 9.74 11.15
N LEU A 60 2.75 10.30 9.94
CA LEU A 60 2.48 9.55 8.71
C LEU A 60 3.70 8.77 8.25
N ARG A 61 4.91 9.34 8.40
CA ARG A 61 6.17 8.66 8.08
C ARG A 61 6.44 7.47 9.00
N VAL A 62 6.26 7.65 10.30
CA VAL A 62 6.38 6.59 11.30
C VAL A 62 5.36 5.50 11.04
N TRP A 63 4.10 5.86 10.75
CA TRP A 63 3.08 4.88 10.41
C TRP A 63 3.45 4.05 9.18
N LEU A 64 3.89 4.70 8.10
CA LEU A 64 4.29 4.03 6.85
C LEU A 64 5.43 3.02 7.10
N ARG A 65 6.44 3.39 7.90
CA ARG A 65 7.58 2.52 8.24
C ARG A 65 7.18 1.38 9.18
N TYR A 66 6.63 1.72 10.34
CA TYR A 66 6.34 0.77 11.41
C TYR A 66 5.26 -0.25 11.03
N ARG A 67 4.23 0.17 10.27
CA ARG A 67 3.17 -0.74 9.82
C ARG A 67 3.59 -1.65 8.68
N SER A 68 4.46 -1.18 7.79
CA SER A 68 4.98 -1.99 6.70
C SER A 68 5.70 -3.23 7.24
N GLU A 69 6.59 -3.04 8.21
CA GLU A 69 7.45 -4.10 8.74
C GLU A 69 6.67 -5.16 9.52
N LYS A 70 5.78 -4.74 10.43
CA LYS A 70 5.10 -5.66 11.34
C LYS A 70 3.94 -6.46 10.72
N TYR A 71 3.29 -5.96 9.67
CA TYR A 71 2.05 -6.58 9.15
C TYR A 71 2.06 -6.87 7.65
N PHE A 72 2.95 -6.24 6.91
CA PHE A 72 3.09 -6.45 5.48
C PHE A 72 4.48 -6.94 5.06
N GLY A 73 5.40 -7.16 6.02
CA GLY A 73 6.68 -7.81 5.77
C GLY A 73 6.49 -9.20 5.16
N ALA A 74 7.53 -9.70 4.48
CA ALA A 74 7.54 -11.00 3.80
C ALA A 74 7.21 -12.19 4.74
N HIS A 75 7.12 -11.96 6.05
CA HIS A 75 6.67 -12.89 7.08
C HIS A 75 5.14 -13.15 7.08
N ARG A 76 4.52 -13.25 5.89
CA ARG A 76 3.24 -13.95 5.77
C ARG A 76 3.50 -15.24 5.04
N THR A 77 3.34 -16.34 5.77
CA THR A 77 3.24 -17.70 5.25
C THR A 77 2.40 -17.67 3.97
N PRO A 78 2.93 -18.14 2.83
CA PRO A 78 2.13 -18.21 1.62
C PRO A 78 0.87 -19.02 1.93
N PRO A 79 -0.34 -18.55 1.56
CA PRO A 79 -1.51 -19.41 1.62
C PRO A 79 -1.21 -20.61 0.74
N GLN A 80 -1.33 -21.82 1.30
CA GLN A 80 -1.27 -23.05 0.53
C GLN A 80 -2.12 -22.89 -0.75
N PRO A 81 -1.61 -23.26 -1.93
CA PRO A 81 -2.42 -23.24 -3.13
C PRO A 81 -3.59 -24.20 -2.91
N LYS A 82 -4.78 -23.65 -2.72
CA LYS A 82 -6.02 -24.42 -2.78
C LYS A 82 -6.06 -24.99 -4.19
N GLN A 83 -5.79 -26.29 -4.33
CA GLN A 83 -5.91 -27.07 -5.55
C GLN A 83 -7.33 -26.92 -6.12
N GLN A 84 -7.53 -25.90 -6.94
CA GLN A 84 -8.67 -25.83 -7.83
C GLN A 84 -8.20 -26.39 -9.17
N ALA A 85 -8.38 -27.71 -9.36
CA ALA A 85 -8.76 -28.33 -10.63
C ALA A 85 -8.55 -29.85 -10.62
N LYS A 86 -9.61 -30.61 -10.31
CA LYS A 86 -9.93 -31.78 -11.11
C LYS A 86 -11.42 -32.11 -11.08
N ARG A 87 -12.23 -31.21 -11.65
CA ARG A 87 -13.46 -31.64 -12.32
C ARG A 87 -13.03 -32.37 -13.60
N ARG A 88 -12.83 -33.69 -13.51
CA ARG A 88 -12.84 -34.59 -14.67
C ARG A 88 -13.98 -35.56 -14.45
N SER A 89 -15.17 -35.13 -14.83
CA SER A 89 -16.29 -36.01 -15.14
C SER A 89 -16.27 -36.32 -16.65
N LYS A 90 -16.54 -37.59 -16.98
CA LYS A 90 -16.80 -38.21 -18.30
C LYS A 90 -15.61 -38.47 -19.25
N SER A 91 -15.23 -39.75 -19.39
CA SER A 91 -15.64 -40.62 -20.51
C SER A 91 -14.70 -41.83 -20.63
N SER A 92 -15.17 -43.02 -20.27
CA SER A 92 -15.24 -44.21 -21.15
C SER A 92 -15.88 -45.38 -20.41
#